data_AF-A0A455U7X8-F1
#
_entry.id   AF-A0A455U7X8-F1
#
_cell.length_a   1.000
_cell.length_b   1.000
_cell.length_c   1.000
_cell.angle_alpha   90.00
_cell.angle_beta   90.00
_cell.angle_gamma   90.00
#
_symmetry.space_group_name_H-M   'P 1'
#
loop_
_entity.id
_entity.type
_entity.pdbx_description
1 polymer ?
#
loop_
_entity_poly.entity_id
_entity_poly.type
_entity_poly.pdbx_seq_one_letter_code
_entity_poly.pdbx_strand_id
1 'polypeptide(L)'
;MDKENDCTIVYDGKQLSGRAGMPLIDFLELNSIDLPHVCYHPSLGPLETCDSCWVEVEGELKRGCTLKAQEGLTITSQNEFAVAARHEGMDRLLSKHELYCTVCENNTGDCTLHNTMAEMDIPIQRYEFQRKPYEKIPQVRFIRTTPTNAFYVDAV
;
A
#
# COMPACT_ATOMS: atom_id res chain seq x y z
N MET A 1 -10.89 -23.24 -10.38
CA MET A 1 -11.87 -22.53 -11.22
C MET A 1 -13.05 -23.46 -11.22
N ASP A 2 -13.71 -23.45 -10.07
CA ASP A 2 -14.78 -24.33 -9.61
C ASP A 2 -15.81 -23.34 -9.08
N LYS A 3 -17.07 -23.41 -9.53
CA LYS A 3 -18.15 -22.47 -9.15
C LYS A 3 -18.58 -22.57 -7.67
N GLU A 4 -17.81 -23.26 -6.84
CA GLU A 4 -18.19 -23.66 -5.49
C GLU A 4 -17.65 -22.74 -4.39
N ASN A 5 -16.97 -21.64 -4.74
CA ASN A 5 -16.32 -20.76 -3.76
C ASN A 5 -16.34 -19.28 -4.16
N ASP A 6 -17.42 -18.81 -4.77
CA ASP A 6 -17.63 -17.36 -4.94
C ASP A 6 -18.23 -16.76 -3.66
N CYS A 7 -17.86 -15.53 -3.36
CA CYS A 7 -18.46 -14.75 -2.29
C CYS A 7 -18.80 -13.33 -2.74
N THR A 8 -19.79 -12.74 -2.08
CA THR A 8 -20.15 -11.33 -2.19
C THR A 8 -19.72 -10.57 -0.95
N ILE A 9 -19.00 -9.47 -1.17
CA ILE A 9 -18.60 -8.51 -0.13
C ILE A 9 -19.24 -7.15 -0.42
N VAL A 10 -19.36 -6.31 0.62
CA VAL A 10 -19.78 -4.92 0.49
C VAL A 10 -18.58 -4.02 0.78
N TYR A 11 -18.16 -3.23 -0.21
CA TYR A 11 -17.05 -2.27 -0.09
C TYR A 11 -17.56 -0.87 -0.39
N ASP A 12 -17.51 0.03 0.59
CA ASP A 12 -18.04 1.41 0.49
C ASP A 12 -19.47 1.46 -0.06
N GLY A 13 -20.31 0.52 0.38
CA GLY A 13 -21.71 0.38 -0.05
C GLY A 13 -21.92 -0.28 -1.42
N LYS A 14 -20.85 -0.62 -2.15
CA LYS A 14 -20.94 -1.36 -3.42
C LYS A 14 -20.83 -2.86 -3.17
N GLN A 15 -21.72 -3.65 -3.76
CA GLN A 15 -21.62 -5.10 -3.75
C GLN A 15 -20.62 -5.56 -4.82
N LEU A 16 -19.64 -6.35 -4.41
CA LEU A 16 -18.61 -6.91 -5.27
C LEU A 16 -18.62 -8.42 -5.13
N SER A 17 -18.50 -9.14 -6.24
CA SER A 17 -18.51 -10.60 -6.26
C SER A 17 -17.22 -11.12 -6.86
N GLY A 18 -16.71 -12.22 -6.31
CA GLY A 18 -15.50 -12.84 -6.78
C GLY A 18 -15.15 -14.07 -5.96
N ARG A 19 -13.92 -14.56 -6.11
CA ARG A 19 -13.48 -15.78 -5.45
C ARG A 19 -13.27 -15.57 -3.95
N ALA A 20 -13.90 -16.40 -3.14
CA ALA A 20 -13.71 -16.45 -1.69
C ALA A 20 -12.29 -16.88 -1.30
N GLY A 21 -11.81 -16.35 -0.17
CA GLY A 21 -10.50 -16.65 0.40
C GLY A 21 -9.32 -15.92 -0.25
N MET A 22 -9.56 -15.12 -1.30
CA MET A 22 -8.56 -14.27 -1.93
C MET A 22 -8.18 -13.10 -1.00
N PRO A 23 -6.91 -12.64 -0.97
CA PRO A 23 -6.55 -11.41 -0.28
C PRO A 23 -7.42 -10.23 -0.74
N LEU A 24 -7.82 -9.36 0.19
CA LEU A 24 -8.74 -8.26 -0.11
C LEU A 24 -8.17 -7.32 -1.19
N ILE A 25 -6.86 -7.04 -1.15
CA ILE A 25 -6.21 -6.17 -2.14
C ILE A 25 -6.39 -6.73 -3.55
N ASP A 26 -6.03 -8.01 -3.77
CA ASP A 26 -6.20 -8.67 -5.07
C ASP A 26 -7.67 -8.73 -5.50
N PHE A 27 -8.58 -8.98 -4.54
CA PHE A 27 -10.01 -9.05 -4.81
C PHE A 27 -10.57 -7.71 -5.30
N LEU A 28 -10.14 -6.61 -4.69
CA LEU A 28 -10.54 -5.26 -5.09
C LEU A 28 -9.95 -4.89 -6.46
N GLU A 29 -8.69 -5.24 -6.71
CA GLU A 29 -8.02 -5.00 -7.99
C GLU A 29 -8.77 -5.67 -9.15
N LEU A 30 -9.20 -6.93 -8.98
CA LEU A 30 -10.02 -7.64 -9.97
C LEU A 30 -11.38 -6.96 -10.23
N ASN A 31 -11.87 -6.18 -9.27
CA ASN A 31 -13.08 -5.36 -9.39
C ASN A 31 -12.78 -3.90 -9.79
N SER A 32 -11.57 -3.61 -10.29
CA SER A 32 -11.12 -2.27 -10.71
C SER A 32 -11.19 -1.22 -9.59
N ILE A 33 -10.99 -1.65 -8.34
CA ILE A 33 -10.89 -0.78 -7.17
C ILE A 33 -9.49 -0.97 -6.61
N ASP A 34 -8.74 0.12 -6.50
CA ASP A 34 -7.43 0.06 -5.86
C ASP A 34 -7.54 0.43 -4.38
N LEU A 35 -6.91 -0.39 -3.54
CA LEU A 35 -6.74 -0.11 -2.12
C LEU A 35 -5.28 0.32 -1.90
N PRO A 36 -5.00 1.57 -1.48
CA PRO A 36 -3.64 2.09 -1.40
C PRO A 36 -2.68 1.18 -0.61
N HIS A 37 -1.59 0.74 -1.23
CA HIS A 37 -0.61 -0.16 -0.59
C HIS A 37 0.80 0.07 -1.12
N VAL A 38 1.80 0.08 -0.22
CA VAL A 38 3.22 0.21 -0.61
C VAL A 38 4.01 -1.08 -0.39
N CYS A 39 3.72 -1.82 0.68
CA CYS A 39 4.52 -3.00 1.07
C CYS A 39 3.88 -4.35 0.68
N TYR A 40 2.72 -4.35 0.03
CA TYR A 40 2.05 -5.59 -0.35
C TYR A 40 2.53 -6.06 -1.74
N HIS A 41 2.76 -7.35 -1.87
CA HIS A 41 3.00 -8.00 -3.16
C HIS A 41 2.41 -9.41 -3.11
N PRO A 42 1.69 -9.90 -4.15
CA PRO A 42 1.02 -11.21 -4.12
C PRO A 42 1.95 -12.38 -3.76
N SER A 43 3.21 -12.34 -4.23
CA SER A 43 4.21 -13.38 -3.93
C SER A 43 4.81 -13.33 -2.51
N LEU A 44 4.66 -12.22 -1.79
CA LEU A 44 5.21 -12.04 -0.44
C LEU A 44 4.12 -12.07 0.64
N GLY A 45 2.88 -11.76 0.28
CA GLY A 45 1.77 -11.64 1.22
C GLY A 45 1.82 -10.34 2.05
N PRO A 46 1.10 -10.29 3.18
CA PRO A 46 1.01 -9.08 3.99
C PRO A 46 2.28 -8.86 4.83
N LEU A 47 3.09 -7.86 4.45
CA LEU A 47 4.26 -7.45 5.22
C LEU A 47 3.93 -6.54 6.42
N GLU A 48 2.79 -5.87 6.39
CA GLU A 48 2.28 -5.11 7.54
C GLU A 48 3.18 -3.95 8.01
N THR A 49 3.99 -3.38 7.12
CA THR A 49 4.98 -2.33 7.47
C THR A 49 4.63 -0.92 6.98
N CYS A 50 3.81 -0.77 5.93
CA CYS A 50 3.56 0.54 5.32
C CYS A 50 2.38 1.32 5.92
N ASP A 51 1.42 0.64 6.55
CA ASP A 51 0.21 1.24 7.13
C ASP A 51 -0.63 2.10 6.14
N SER A 52 -0.49 1.92 4.83
CA SER A 52 -1.25 2.70 3.84
C SER A 52 -2.58 2.06 3.44
N CYS A 53 -2.84 0.81 3.82
CA CYS A 53 -4.03 0.04 3.38
C CYS A 53 -5.12 -0.09 4.46
N TRP A 54 -5.16 0.80 5.45
CA TRP A 54 -6.18 0.76 6.50
C TRP A 54 -7.60 0.86 5.94
N VAL A 55 -8.48 0.02 6.47
CA VAL A 55 -9.93 0.03 6.23
C VAL A 55 -10.65 -0.22 7.56
N GLU A 56 -11.93 0.11 7.62
CA GLU A 56 -12.79 -0.25 8.75
C GLU A 56 -13.64 -1.47 8.41
N VAL A 57 -13.71 -2.41 9.35
CA VAL A 57 -14.55 -3.60 9.30
C VAL A 57 -15.25 -3.72 10.65
N GLU A 58 -16.58 -3.69 10.65
CA GLU A 58 -17.40 -3.82 11.87
C GLU A 58 -17.04 -2.80 12.99
N GLY A 59 -16.63 -1.58 12.60
CA GLY A 59 -16.25 -0.52 13.54
C GLY A 59 -14.80 -0.62 14.06
N GLU A 60 -14.02 -1.60 13.59
CA GLU A 60 -12.61 -1.74 13.92
C GLU A 60 -11.72 -1.41 12.71
N LEU A 61 -10.65 -0.66 12.94
CA LEU A 61 -9.61 -0.46 11.92
C LEU A 61 -8.79 -1.74 11.75
N LYS A 62 -8.67 -2.20 10.50
CA LYS A 62 -7.86 -3.36 10.10
C LYS A 62 -7.00 -3.02 8.89
N ARG A 63 -5.81 -3.62 8.82
CA ARG A 63 -4.93 -3.52 7.65
C ARG A 63 -5.52 -4.36 6.52
N GLY A 64 -5.94 -3.72 5.43
CA GLY A 64 -6.60 -4.39 4.33
C GLY A 64 -5.78 -5.53 3.70
N CYS A 65 -4.45 -5.42 3.70
CA CYS A 65 -3.57 -6.49 3.19
C CYS A 65 -3.68 -7.82 3.95
N THR A 66 -4.16 -7.80 5.21
CA THR A 66 -4.34 -9.00 6.04
C THR A 66 -5.70 -9.66 5.84
N LEU A 67 -6.65 -8.93 5.27
CA LEU A 67 -8.03 -9.39 5.10
C LEU A 67 -8.15 -10.31 3.90
N LYS A 68 -9.10 -11.24 3.96
CA LYS A 68 -9.49 -12.12 2.87
C LYS A 68 -10.96 -11.94 2.57
N ALA A 69 -11.33 -11.92 1.28
CA ALA A 69 -12.71 -11.87 0.84
C ALA A 69 -13.48 -13.09 1.34
N GLN A 70 -14.59 -12.85 2.04
CA GLN A 70 -15.48 -13.86 2.59
C GLN A 70 -16.91 -13.36 2.47
N GLU A 71 -17.87 -14.26 2.35
CA GLU A 71 -19.30 -13.93 2.21
C GLU A 71 -19.76 -13.02 3.35
N GLY A 72 -20.44 -11.92 3.00
CA GLY A 72 -20.99 -10.97 3.97
C GLY A 72 -19.98 -9.99 4.57
N LEU A 73 -18.70 -10.05 4.18
CA LEU A 73 -17.69 -9.08 4.63
C LEU A 73 -18.09 -7.66 4.20
N THR A 74 -18.24 -6.76 5.18
CA THR A 74 -18.58 -5.36 4.95
C THR A 74 -17.41 -4.46 5.36
N ILE A 75 -16.93 -3.65 4.42
CA ILE A 75 -15.75 -2.82 4.54
C ILE A 75 -16.12 -1.37 4.21
N THR A 76 -15.65 -0.46 5.04
CA THR A 76 -15.69 0.99 4.78
C THR A 76 -14.26 1.50 4.70
N SER A 77 -13.89 2.10 3.58
CA SER A 77 -12.55 2.67 3.35
C SER A 77 -12.54 4.19 3.45
N GLN A 78 -13.68 4.85 3.20
CA GLN A 78 -13.76 6.31 3.07
C GLN A 78 -14.17 7.05 4.34
N ASN A 79 -14.28 6.37 5.47
CA ASN A 79 -14.57 7.04 6.73
C ASN A 79 -13.34 7.81 7.26
N GLU A 80 -13.59 8.75 8.16
CA GLU A 80 -12.55 9.63 8.71
C GLU A 80 -11.42 8.84 9.38
N PHE A 81 -11.73 7.78 10.12
CA PHE A 81 -10.73 7.00 10.85
C PHE A 81 -9.77 6.25 9.93
N ALA A 82 -10.29 5.59 8.88
CA ALA A 82 -9.47 4.84 7.94
C ALA A 82 -8.62 5.79 7.09
N VAL A 83 -9.20 6.89 6.60
CA VAL A 83 -8.46 7.93 5.85
C VAL A 83 -7.34 8.52 6.71
N ALA A 84 -7.64 8.93 7.94
CA ALA A 84 -6.63 9.48 8.85
C ALA A 84 -5.51 8.47 9.15
N ALA A 85 -5.83 7.20 9.35
CA ALA A 85 -4.84 6.15 9.57
C ALA A 85 -3.94 5.91 8.36
N ARG A 86 -4.49 5.93 7.14
CA ARG A 86 -3.69 5.84 5.90
C ARG A 86 -2.77 7.05 5.73
N HIS A 87 -3.28 8.26 5.96
CA HIS A 87 -2.48 9.49 5.89
C HIS A 87 -1.32 9.44 6.90
N GLU A 88 -1.57 8.97 8.12
CA GLU A 88 -0.52 8.75 9.12
C GLU A 88 0.55 7.74 8.68
N GLY A 89 0.13 6.60 8.10
CA GLY A 89 1.06 5.64 7.52
C GLY A 89 1.94 6.26 6.43
N MET A 90 1.32 7.02 5.52
CA MET A 90 2.04 7.69 4.44
C MET A 90 3.00 8.76 4.97
N ASP A 91 2.59 9.61 5.91
CA ASP A 91 3.48 10.60 6.52
C ASP A 91 4.71 9.96 7.18
N ARG A 92 4.54 8.80 7.84
CA ARG A 92 5.67 8.05 8.40
C ARG A 92 6.62 7.58 7.30
N LEU A 93 6.11 7.12 6.16
CA LEU A 93 6.94 6.75 5.01
C LEU A 93 7.68 7.98 4.45
N LEU A 94 6.98 9.09 4.22
CA LEU A 94 7.54 10.33 3.68
C LEU A 94 8.56 10.96 4.63
N SER A 95 8.41 10.80 5.95
CA SER A 95 9.43 11.21 6.92
C SER A 95 10.80 10.55 6.67
N LYS A 96 10.84 9.41 5.97
CA LYS A 96 12.06 8.66 5.64
C LYS A 96 12.37 8.63 4.15
N HIS A 97 11.56 9.27 3.30
CA HIS A 97 11.73 9.32 1.85
C HIS A 97 11.92 10.76 1.41
N GLU A 98 13.06 11.07 0.81
CA GLU A 98 13.34 12.43 0.34
C GLU A 98 12.47 12.73 -0.90
N LEU A 99 11.78 13.87 -0.91
CA LEU A 99 10.81 14.24 -1.96
C LEU A 99 11.48 14.84 -3.21
N TYR A 100 12.42 14.10 -3.81
CA TYR A 100 13.20 14.53 -5.00
C TYR A 100 12.74 13.81 -6.28
N CYS A 101 11.46 13.47 -6.38
CA CYS A 101 10.88 12.60 -7.41
C CYS A 101 11.19 13.00 -8.85
N THR A 102 11.46 14.28 -9.13
CA THR A 102 11.78 14.82 -10.47
C THR A 102 13.12 14.34 -11.02
N VAL A 103 14.06 13.95 -10.16
CA VAL A 103 15.40 13.47 -10.55
C VAL A 103 15.69 12.07 -9.99
N CYS A 104 14.69 11.41 -9.41
CA CYS A 104 14.81 10.07 -8.87
C CYS A 104 14.82 9.03 -10.01
N GLU A 105 15.86 8.19 -10.05
CA GLU A 105 16.00 7.14 -11.08
C GLU A 105 14.92 6.04 -10.98
N ASN A 106 14.34 5.84 -9.80
CA ASN A 106 13.26 4.86 -9.58
C ASN A 106 11.87 5.42 -9.96
N ASN A 107 11.75 6.72 -10.22
CA ASN A 107 10.47 7.32 -10.59
C ASN A 107 10.32 7.42 -12.11
N THR A 108 10.11 6.27 -12.74
CA THR A 108 9.90 6.13 -14.20
C THR A 108 8.43 6.07 -14.61
N GLY A 109 7.51 6.39 -13.69
CA GLY A 109 6.06 6.31 -13.87
C GLY A 109 5.40 5.14 -13.12
N ASP A 110 6.19 4.19 -12.65
CA ASP A 110 5.78 2.95 -11.98
C ASP A 110 6.23 2.89 -10.50
N CYS A 111 6.73 4.00 -9.95
CA CYS A 111 7.11 4.06 -8.54
C CYS A 111 5.88 3.92 -7.63
N THR A 112 5.72 2.76 -7.00
CA THR A 112 4.58 2.44 -6.13
C THR A 112 4.39 3.49 -5.04
N LEU A 113 5.45 3.89 -4.33
CA LEU A 113 5.34 4.89 -3.26
C LEU A 113 4.80 6.23 -3.77
N HIS A 114 5.32 6.71 -4.90
CA HIS A 114 4.88 7.97 -5.50
C HIS A 114 3.42 7.88 -5.94
N ASN A 115 3.06 6.83 -6.68
CA ASN A 115 1.72 6.69 -7.24
C ASN A 115 0.66 6.51 -6.13
N THR A 116 0.94 5.68 -5.13
CA THR A 116 0.06 5.52 -3.97
C THR A 116 -0.11 6.83 -3.18
N MET A 117 0.96 7.61 -3.01
CA MET A 117 0.87 8.93 -2.36
C MET A 117 0.01 9.91 -3.16
N ALA A 118 0.16 9.92 -4.48
CA ALA A 118 -0.63 10.76 -5.37
C ALA A 118 -2.12 10.36 -5.38
N GLU A 119 -2.43 9.06 -5.42
CA GLU A 119 -3.79 8.52 -5.35
C GLU A 119 -4.49 8.83 -4.03
N MET A 120 -3.73 8.85 -2.92
CA MET A 120 -4.22 9.23 -1.60
C MET A 120 -4.43 10.73 -1.43
N ASP A 121 -4.08 11.55 -2.43
CA ASP A 121 -4.20 13.02 -2.42
C ASP A 121 -3.59 13.65 -1.15
N ILE A 122 -2.39 13.21 -0.78
CA ILE A 122 -1.71 13.70 0.42
C ILE A 122 -1.34 15.18 0.23
N PRO A 123 -1.89 16.11 1.04
CA PRO A 123 -1.80 17.53 0.73
C PRO A 123 -0.44 18.13 1.10
N ILE A 124 0.15 17.67 2.20
CA ILE A 124 1.42 18.14 2.74
C ILE A 124 2.13 16.99 3.48
N GLN A 125 3.44 17.08 3.58
CA GLN A 125 4.23 16.26 4.49
C GLN A 125 4.11 16.81 5.92
N ARG A 126 3.52 16.06 6.85
CA ARG A 126 3.37 16.49 8.26
C ARG A 126 4.64 16.32 9.09
N TYR A 127 5.42 15.28 8.83
CA TYR A 127 6.67 15.01 9.53
C TYR A 127 7.88 15.46 8.74
N GLU A 128 8.77 16.22 9.37
CA GLU A 128 10.04 16.60 8.75
C GLU A 128 10.83 15.37 8.29
N PHE A 129 11.50 15.50 7.14
CA PHE A 129 12.36 14.46 6.63
C PHE A 129 13.53 14.20 7.58
N GLN A 130 13.75 12.93 7.88
CA GLN A 130 14.82 12.43 8.71
C GLN A 130 15.53 11.30 7.98
N ARG A 131 16.83 11.51 7.71
CA ARG A 131 17.68 10.47 7.14
C ARG A 131 17.72 9.23 8.02
N LYS A 132 17.79 8.05 7.38
CA LYS A 132 18.01 6.79 8.08
C LYS A 132 19.38 6.82 8.79
N PRO A 133 19.50 6.25 10.00
CA PRO A 133 20.69 6.39 10.83
C PRO A 133 21.88 5.52 10.37
N TYR A 134 21.68 4.65 9.38
CA TYR A 134 22.68 3.68 8.93
C TYR A 134 23.54 4.26 7.81
N GLU A 135 24.80 3.86 7.78
CA GLU A 135 25.72 4.18 6.70
C GLU A 135 25.29 3.51 5.39
N LYS A 136 25.62 4.16 4.27
CA LYS A 136 25.32 3.63 2.94
C LYS A 136 26.21 2.42 2.68
N ILE A 137 25.58 1.35 2.21
CA ILE A 137 26.32 0.18 1.72
C ILE A 137 27.12 0.62 0.48
N PRO A 138 28.37 0.17 0.30
CA PRO A 138 29.15 0.49 -0.87
C PRO A 138 28.41 0.10 -2.16
N GLN A 139 28.44 0.98 -3.16
CA GLN A 139 27.93 0.64 -4.49
C GLN A 139 28.78 -0.50 -5.07
N VAL A 140 28.10 -1.55 -5.54
CA VAL A 140 28.74 -2.65 -6.26
C VAL A 140 28.24 -2.65 -7.70
N ARG A 141 28.93 -3.35 -8.60
CA ARG A 141 28.66 -3.31 -10.06
C ARG A 141 27.18 -3.51 -10.42
N PHE A 142 26.46 -4.29 -9.62
CA PHE A 142 25.07 -4.66 -9.86
C PHE A 142 24.06 -3.96 -8.94
N ILE A 143 24.51 -3.22 -7.91
CA ILE A 143 23.61 -2.55 -6.95
C ILE A 143 24.06 -1.10 -6.81
N ARG A 144 23.23 -0.19 -7.31
CA ARG A 144 23.37 1.23 -7.03
C ARG A 144 22.48 1.56 -5.84
N THR A 145 23.10 1.97 -4.75
CA THR A 145 22.38 2.55 -3.63
C THR A 145 22.28 4.05 -3.84
N THR A 146 21.08 4.56 -4.07
CA THR A 146 20.86 6.01 -4.02
C THR A 146 20.98 6.51 -2.58
N PRO A 147 21.35 7.79 -2.38
CA PRO A 147 21.54 8.38 -1.05
C PRO A 147 20.37 8.28 -0.06
N THR A 148 19.17 7.98 -0.55
CA THR A 148 17.88 8.32 0.05
C THR A 148 16.90 7.14 0.09
N ASN A 149 16.97 6.22 -0.86
CA ASN A 149 16.00 5.13 -1.00
C ASN A 149 16.65 3.78 -0.67
N ALA A 150 16.78 3.48 0.63
CA ALA A 150 17.23 2.16 1.08
C ALA A 150 16.09 1.10 1.08
N PHE A 151 15.28 1.07 0.03
CA PHE A 151 14.36 -0.02 -0.26
C PHE A 151 14.52 -0.31 -1.75
N TYR A 152 15.05 -1.50 -2.04
CA TYR A 152 15.32 -2.11 -3.35
C TYR A 152 16.79 -2.22 -3.77
N VAL A 153 17.18 -3.49 -3.88
CA VAL A 153 18.25 -4.02 -4.70
C VAL A 153 17.70 -4.16 -6.10
N ASP A 154 18.00 -3.22 -6.99
CA ASP A 154 17.75 -3.44 -8.41
C ASP A 154 18.76 -4.46 -8.91
N ALA A 155 18.31 -5.70 -9.10
CA ALA A 155 19.04 -6.68 -9.90
C ALA A 155 18.90 -6.25 -11.36
N VAL A 156 20.00 -5.83 -11.96
CA VAL A 156 20.15 -5.72 -13.42
C VAL A 156 19.97 -7.08 -14.06
#